data_AF-A0A0Q8J6E6-F1
#
_entry.id   AF-A0A0Q8J6E6-F1
#
_cell.length_a   1.000
_cell.length_b   1.000
_cell.length_c   1.000
_cell.angle_alpha   90.00
_cell.angle_beta   90.00
_cell.angle_gamma   90.00
#
_symmetry.space_group_name_H-M   'P 1'
#
loop_
_entity.id
_entity.type
_entity.pdbx_description
1 polymer ?
#
loop_
_entity_poly.entity_id
_entity_poly.type
_entity_poly.pdbx_seq_one_letter_code
_entity_poly.pdbx_strand_id
1 'polypeptide(L)'
;MTAAPKETQQAHEGFTEFLHLLAEGSATQQDWRRHAIAHYSDAALETARMELVKVSLTDSRMPTDSSKVRDAASELIRRLAI
;
A
#
# COMPACT_ATOMS: atom_id res chain seq x y z
N MET A 1 3.04 -15.42 -24.66
CA MET A 1 3.52 -14.38 -23.73
C MET A 1 2.44 -13.33 -23.67
N THR A 2 1.56 -13.40 -22.67
CA THR A 2 0.45 -12.46 -22.54
C THR A 2 0.97 -11.26 -21.76
N ALA A 3 1.08 -10.10 -22.41
CA ALA A 3 1.39 -8.86 -21.71
C ALA A 3 0.32 -8.64 -20.63
N ALA A 4 0.74 -8.33 -19.41
CA ALA A 4 -0.20 -7.91 -18.37
C ALA A 4 -0.99 -6.70 -18.91
N PRO A 5 -2.32 -6.65 -18.72
CA PRO A 5 -3.10 -5.53 -19.19
C PRO A 5 -2.57 -4.24 -18.54
N LYS A 6 -2.48 -3.17 -19.33
CA LYS A 6 -1.88 -1.87 -18.96
C LYS A 6 -2.43 -1.31 -17.63
N GLU A 7 -3.66 -1.67 -17.29
CA GLU A 7 -4.34 -1.33 -16.04
C GLU A 7 -3.69 -1.97 -14.80
N THR A 8 -3.22 -3.22 -14.90
CA THR A 8 -2.54 -3.92 -13.81
C THR A 8 -1.19 -3.29 -13.50
N GLN A 9 -0.47 -2.85 -14.54
CA GLN A 9 0.82 -2.19 -14.38
C GLN A 9 0.69 -0.82 -13.71
N GLN A 10 -0.30 -0.01 -14.11
CA GLN A 10 -0.55 1.28 -13.48
C GLN A 10 -1.01 1.15 -12.02
N ALA A 11 -1.83 0.15 -11.71
CA ALA A 11 -2.27 -0.11 -10.34
C ALA A 11 -1.11 -0.55 -9.44
N HIS A 12 -0.18 -1.34 -9.99
CA HIS A 12 1.05 -1.73 -9.32
C HIS A 12 1.93 -0.51 -9.02
N GLU A 13 2.28 0.28 -10.04
CA GLU A 13 3.11 1.49 -9.88
C GLU A 13 2.50 2.48 -8.87
N GLY A 14 1.19 2.72 -8.94
CA GLY A 14 0.51 3.63 -8.00
C GLY A 14 0.48 3.12 -6.56
N PHE A 15 0.35 1.80 -6.34
CA PHE A 15 0.39 1.24 -4.99
C PHE A 15 1.81 1.21 -4.43
N THR A 16 2.81 0.91 -5.27
CA THR A 16 4.23 1.01 -4.91
C THR A 16 4.58 2.42 -4.45
N GLU A 17 4.25 3.44 -5.25
CA GLU A 17 4.48 4.85 -4.90
C GLU A 17 3.85 5.21 -3.56
N PHE A 18 2.60 4.78 -3.34
CA PHE A 18 1.91 5.00 -2.07
C PHE A 18 2.62 4.34 -0.87
N LEU A 19 3.14 3.13 -1.02
CA LEU A 19 3.89 2.46 0.05
C LEU A 19 5.17 3.24 0.40
N HIS A 20 5.89 3.77 -0.60
CA HIS A 20 7.06 4.61 -0.36
C HIS A 20 6.68 5.89 0.38
N LEU A 21 5.63 6.60 -0.06
CA LEU A 21 5.15 7.80 0.61
C LEU A 21 4.74 7.52 2.07
N LEU A 22 4.12 6.37 2.33
CA LEU A 22 3.80 5.96 3.70
C LEU A 22 5.05 5.69 4.53
N ALA A 23 6.00 4.93 4.00
CA ALA A 23 7.25 4.60 4.68
C ALA A 23 8.05 5.86 5.05
N GLU A 24 8.07 6.85 4.16
CA GLU A 24 8.72 8.15 4.38
C GLU A 24 7.93 9.09 5.30
N GLY A 25 6.66 8.75 5.61
CA GLY A 25 5.77 9.60 6.40
C GLY A 25 5.25 10.82 5.64
N SER A 26 5.31 10.82 4.32
CA SER A 26 4.86 11.89 3.41
C SER A 26 3.48 11.63 2.80
N ALA A 27 2.93 10.42 2.95
CA ALA A 27 1.58 10.10 2.49
C ALA A 27 0.49 10.92 3.20
N THR A 28 -0.47 11.41 2.42
CA THR A 28 -1.61 12.17 2.93
C THR A 28 -2.78 11.27 3.35
N GLN A 29 -3.73 11.82 4.10
CA GLN A 29 -5.00 11.14 4.40
C GLN A 29 -5.83 10.84 3.14
N GLN A 30 -5.63 11.61 2.06
CA GLN A 30 -6.29 11.35 0.78
C GLN A 30 -5.67 10.13 0.09
N ASP A 31 -4.34 10.00 0.10
CA ASP A 31 -3.64 8.83 -0.43
C ASP A 31 -4.07 7.58 0.31
N TRP A 32 -4.11 7.64 1.65
CA TRP A 32 -4.60 6.53 2.47
C TRP A 32 -6.02 6.11 2.05
N ARG A 33 -6.96 7.07 1.98
CA ARG A 33 -8.36 6.76 1.61
C ARG A 33 -8.46 6.12 0.23
N ARG A 34 -7.67 6.58 -0.75
CA ARG A 34 -7.64 6.02 -2.11
C ARG A 34 -7.22 4.55 -2.10
N HIS A 35 -6.12 4.23 -1.42
CA HIS A 35 -5.55 2.88 -1.46
C HIS A 35 -6.17 1.91 -0.45
N ALA A 36 -6.76 2.39 0.64
CA ALA A 36 -7.43 1.55 1.62
C ALA A 36 -8.72 0.90 1.08
N ILE A 37 -9.41 1.54 0.13
CA ILE A 37 -10.62 1.01 -0.52
C ILE A 37 -10.37 0.48 -1.94
N ALA A 38 -9.14 0.59 -2.42
CA ALA A 38 -8.77 0.06 -3.73
C ALA A 38 -8.89 -1.47 -3.74
N HIS A 39 -9.10 -2.02 -4.93
CA HIS A 39 -9.06 -3.46 -5.18
C HIS A 39 -8.05 -3.73 -6.29
N TYR A 40 -7.07 -4.57 -5.99
CA TYR A 40 -6.05 -4.97 -6.97
C TYR A 40 -6.38 -6.36 -7.52
N SER A 41 -6.31 -6.50 -8.85
CA SER A 41 -6.46 -7.81 -9.51
C SER A 41 -5.27 -8.73 -9.22
N ASP A 42 -4.11 -8.16 -8.87
CA ASP A 42 -2.94 -8.90 -8.43
C ASP A 42 -3.12 -9.35 -6.97
N ALA A 43 -3.03 -10.66 -6.73
CA ALA A 43 -3.27 -11.24 -5.40
C ALA A 43 -2.21 -10.85 -4.37
N ALA A 44 -0.95 -10.63 -4.79
CA ALA A 44 0.12 -10.21 -3.89
C ALA A 44 -0.11 -8.76 -3.45
N LEU A 45 -0.47 -7.87 -4.38
CA LEU A 45 -0.81 -6.48 -4.05
C LEU A 45 -2.05 -6.39 -3.16
N GLU A 46 -3.10 -7.15 -3.47
CA GLU A 46 -4.33 -7.14 -2.66
C GLU A 46 -4.07 -7.67 -1.25
N THR A 47 -3.22 -8.70 -1.11
CA THR A 47 -2.77 -9.22 0.18
C THR A 47 -2.01 -8.16 0.97
N ALA A 48 -1.05 -7.48 0.33
CA ALA A 48 -0.27 -6.41 0.94
C ALA A 48 -1.16 -5.24 1.39
N ARG A 49 -2.11 -4.81 0.56
CA ARG A 49 -3.11 -3.79 0.90
C ARG A 49 -3.91 -4.19 2.14
N MET A 50 -4.43 -5.42 2.17
CA MET A 50 -5.21 -5.91 3.30
C MET A 50 -4.38 -6.02 4.59
N GLU A 51 -3.13 -6.45 4.51
CA GLU A 51 -2.21 -6.48 5.66
C GLU A 51 -2.02 -5.07 6.23
N LEU A 52 -1.74 -4.09 5.38
CA LEU A 52 -1.56 -2.69 5.76
C LEU A 52 -2.83 -2.11 6.43
N VAL A 53 -4.01 -2.38 5.87
CA VAL A 53 -5.30 -1.96 6.46
C VAL A 53 -5.48 -2.62 7.83
N LYS A 54 -5.20 -3.92 7.98
CA LYS A 54 -5.31 -4.61 9.27
C LYS A 54 -4.38 -4.01 10.32
N VAL A 55 -3.13 -3.70 9.96
CA VAL A 55 -2.18 -3.04 10.86
C VAL A 55 -2.71 -1.69 11.33
N SER A 56 -3.30 -0.91 10.42
CA SER A 56 -3.86 0.40 10.76
C SER A 56 -4.98 0.34 11.80
N LEU A 57 -5.74 -0.76 11.86
CA LEU A 57 -6.80 -0.97 12.84
C LEU A 57 -6.27 -1.27 14.26
N THR A 58 -4.97 -1.53 14.41
CA THR A 58 -4.32 -1.82 15.70
C THR A 58 -3.75 -0.58 16.40
N ASP A 59 -3.98 0.61 15.81
CA ASP A 59 -3.53 1.90 16.30
C ASP A 59 -4.69 2.89 16.23
N SER A 60 -4.89 3.70 17.26
CA SER A 60 -5.97 4.69 17.30
C SER A 60 -5.63 5.98 16.55
N ARG A 61 -4.36 6.16 16.15
CA ARG A 61 -3.91 7.29 15.34
C ARG A 61 -4.39 7.17 13.91
N MET A 62 -4.36 8.29 13.19
CA MET A 62 -4.53 8.24 11.75
C MET A 62 -3.45 7.34 11.12
N PRO A 63 -3.77 6.54 10.10
CA PRO A 63 -2.85 5.54 9.56
C PRO A 63 -1.52 6.13 9.06
N THR A 64 -1.53 7.32 8.46
CA THR A 64 -0.30 8.02 8.01
C THR A 64 0.59 8.49 9.17
N ASP A 65 0.01 8.65 10.36
CA ASP A 65 0.71 9.09 11.58
C ASP A 65 1.15 7.91 12.46
N SER A 66 0.73 6.69 12.11
CA SER A 66 1.07 5.48 12.85
C SER A 66 2.43 4.95 12.41
N SER A 67 3.40 4.96 13.33
CA SER A 67 4.70 4.31 13.12
C SER A 67 4.56 2.84 12.72
N LYS A 68 3.56 2.12 13.27
CA LYS A 68 3.30 0.71 12.91
C LYS A 68 2.92 0.55 11.44
N VAL A 69 2.11 1.47 10.92
CA VAL A 69 1.71 1.46 9.50
C VAL A 69 2.90 1.80 8.60
N ARG A 70 3.78 2.73 9.02
CA ARG A 70 5.01 3.06 8.28
C ARG A 70 6.00 1.89 8.25
N ASP A 71 6.17 1.20 9.37
CA ASP A 71 7.01 0.01 9.47
C ASP A 71 6.45 -1.12 8.60
N ALA A 72 5.13 -1.32 8.61
CA ALA A 72 4.46 -2.29 7.75
C ALA A 72 4.63 -1.95 6.26
N ALA A 73 4.50 -0.67 5.88
CA ALA A 73 4.75 -0.25 4.50
C ALA A 73 6.20 -0.54 4.07
N SER A 74 7.17 -0.20 4.91
CA SER A 74 8.60 -0.48 4.68
C SER A 74 8.87 -1.98 4.51
N GLU A 75 8.20 -2.82 5.29
CA GLU A 75 8.32 -4.27 5.18
C GLU A 75 7.69 -4.81 3.89
N LEU A 76 6.52 -4.29 3.48
CA LEU A 76 5.86 -4.68 2.24
C LEU A 76 6.69 -4.33 1.01
N ILE A 77 7.34 -3.16 0.98
CA ILE A 77 8.28 -2.76 -0.07
C ILE A 77 9.38 -3.82 -0.24
N ARG A 78 10.01 -4.24 0.87
CA ARG A 78 11.05 -5.28 0.86
C ARG A 78 10.54 -6.63 0.36
N ARG A 79 9.34 -7.05 0.78
CA ARG A 79 8.75 -8.35 0.42
C ARG A 79 8.34 -8.43 -1.04
N LEU A 80 7.79 -7.33 -1.56
CA LEU A 80 7.33 -7.24 -2.95
C LEU A 80 8.50 -6.97 -3.92
N ALA A 81 9.69 -6.66 -3.38
CA ALA A 81 10.89 -6.29 -4.15
C ALA A 81 10.62 -5.11 -5.10
N ILE A 82 9.89 -4.13 -4.60
CA ILE A 82 9.48 -2.90 -5.29
C ILE A 82 10.20 -1.68 -4.73
#